data_AF-A0A2E8R4K5-F1
#
_entry.id   AF-A0A2E8R4K5-F1
#
_cell.length_a   1.000
_cell.length_b   1.000
_cell.length_c   1.000
_cell.angle_alpha   90.00
_cell.angle_beta   90.00
_cell.angle_gamma   90.00
#
_symmetry.space_group_name_H-M   'P 1'
#
loop_
_entity.id
_entity.type
_entity.pdbx_description
1 polymer ?
#
loop_
_entity_poly.entity_id
_entity_poly.type
_entity_poly.pdbx_seq_one_letter_code
_entity_poly.pdbx_strand_id
1 'polypeptide(L)'
;KGESDPTPEEKLLRAIFGDKAGDVKDASLKAPPSLRGIVIDKKLFTRSIKDKRKRNQDKIELDELEKKYDKKFSDLHAIMVEKLFTIVNGKTSQGVQNDLGEEVLPKGKKYSLKLLNKVDDFTHLTKGVWTTSSETNRLVADLIHNYKIKENDLQGSLRREKFTISVGDELPAGIKKLAKVYIAKKRKLKVGDKMAGRHGNKGIVARIVRQEDMPFLEDGTPVDIVLNPLGVPSRMNIGQIYETVLGWAGQKLNEKFATPIFDGASSDEINEIIERAGIPKYGHTYLYDGGTGERFDQPATVGVIYMLKLGHMVDDKMHSRSIGPYSLITQQPLGGKAQFGGQRFGEMEVWALEAYGASSTLQEILTVKSDDVLGRAKTYESIVKGESLPDPGLPESFNVLMHELKGLGLDIRLEE
;
A
#
# COMPACT_ATOMS: atom_id res chain seq x y z
N LYS A 1 -9.57 -30.00 -19.18
CA LYS A 1 -10.24 -29.66 -20.46
C LYS A 1 -9.20 -29.94 -21.54
N GLY A 2 -9.38 -31.02 -22.30
CA GLY A 2 -8.43 -31.47 -23.32
C GLY A 2 -8.29 -30.43 -24.43
N GLU A 3 -7.13 -30.42 -25.09
CA GLU A 3 -6.92 -29.61 -26.29
C GLU A 3 -7.85 -30.07 -27.41
N SER A 4 -8.28 -29.12 -28.24
CA SER A 4 -8.92 -29.37 -29.53
C SER A 4 -7.93 -30.00 -30.49
N ASP A 5 -8.41 -30.84 -31.41
CA ASP A 5 -7.57 -31.41 -32.45
C ASP A 5 -6.84 -30.31 -33.24
N PRO A 6 -5.52 -30.44 -33.50
CA PRO A 6 -4.76 -29.44 -34.22
C PRO A 6 -5.25 -29.32 -35.67
N THR A 7 -5.15 -28.11 -36.21
CA THR A 7 -5.47 -27.81 -37.61
C THR A 7 -4.56 -28.58 -38.59
N PRO A 8 -4.96 -28.82 -39.86
CA PRO A 8 -4.10 -29.48 -40.85
C PRO A 8 -2.71 -28.84 -41.00
N GLU A 9 -2.63 -27.52 -40.92
CA GLU A 9 -1.40 -26.74 -40.99
C GLU A 9 -0.50 -26.98 -39.77
N GLU A 10 -1.08 -26.99 -38.58
CA GLU A 10 -0.35 -27.33 -37.34
C GLU A 10 0.12 -28.79 -37.35
N LYS A 11 -0.68 -29.71 -37.89
CA LYS A 11 -0.29 -31.12 -38.06
C LYS A 11 0.90 -31.26 -39.00
N LEU A 12 0.92 -30.53 -40.12
CA LEU A 12 2.04 -30.51 -41.05
C LEU A 12 3.31 -29.95 -40.38
N LEU A 13 3.21 -28.83 -39.66
CA LEU A 13 4.34 -28.25 -38.93
C LEU A 13 4.90 -29.23 -37.89
N ARG A 14 4.03 -29.88 -37.11
CA ARG A 14 4.44 -30.91 -36.13
C ARG A 14 5.13 -32.09 -36.81
N ALA A 15 4.66 -32.51 -37.99
CA ALA A 15 5.28 -33.58 -38.77
C ALA A 15 6.66 -33.19 -39.32
N ILE A 16 6.84 -31.94 -39.77
CA ILE A 16 8.12 -31.44 -40.29
C ILE A 16 9.16 -31.25 -39.18
N PHE A 17 8.76 -30.62 -38.07
CA PHE A 17 9.68 -30.24 -37.00
C PHE A 17 9.81 -31.29 -35.89
N GLY A 18 9.02 -32.37 -35.94
CA GLY A 18 9.08 -33.47 -34.96
C GLY A 18 8.71 -33.05 -33.54
N ASP A 19 7.99 -31.94 -33.40
CA ASP A 19 7.61 -31.39 -32.11
C ASP A 19 6.62 -32.34 -31.41
N LYS A 20 7.11 -33.00 -30.36
CA LYS A 20 6.25 -33.80 -29.47
C LYS A 20 5.32 -32.83 -28.76
N ALA A 21 4.05 -32.86 -29.14
CA ALA A 21 3.00 -32.08 -28.49
C ALA A 21 3.13 -32.20 -26.96
N GLY A 22 3.41 -31.09 -26.31
CA GLY A 22 3.39 -31.03 -24.86
C GLY A 22 1.94 -31.02 -24.42
N ASP A 23 1.42 -32.16 -23.96
CA ASP A 23 0.06 -32.32 -23.39
C ASP A 23 -0.19 -31.46 -22.12
N VAL A 24 0.71 -30.51 -21.82
CA VAL A 24 0.76 -29.72 -20.60
C VAL A 24 0.74 -28.25 -20.98
N LYS A 25 -0.35 -27.58 -20.62
CA LYS A 25 -0.45 -26.12 -20.72
C LYS A 25 0.34 -25.44 -19.60
N ASP A 26 1.23 -24.52 -19.95
CA ASP A 26 1.88 -23.64 -18.97
C ASP A 26 0.85 -22.69 -18.33
N ALA A 27 0.55 -22.93 -17.05
CA ALA A 27 -0.29 -22.08 -16.22
C ALA A 27 0.50 -21.41 -15.08
N SER A 28 1.81 -21.20 -15.29
CA SER A 28 2.67 -20.55 -14.30
C SER A 28 2.23 -19.12 -13.99
N LEU A 29 2.35 -18.74 -12.71
CA LEU A 29 2.15 -17.35 -12.29
C LEU A 29 3.35 -16.51 -12.75
N LYS A 30 3.09 -15.55 -13.63
CA LYS A 30 4.09 -14.62 -14.15
C LYS A 30 3.95 -13.26 -13.47
N ALA A 31 5.07 -12.57 -13.29
CA ALA A 31 5.04 -11.20 -12.79
C ALA A 31 4.28 -10.31 -13.79
N PRO A 32 3.39 -9.40 -13.33
CA PRO A 32 2.77 -8.43 -14.20
C PRO A 32 3.82 -7.58 -14.94
N PRO A 33 3.56 -7.11 -16.18
CA PRO A 33 4.56 -6.40 -17.00
C PRO A 33 5.21 -5.17 -16.32
N SER A 34 4.49 -4.50 -15.41
CA SER A 34 4.96 -3.30 -14.69
C SER A 34 5.59 -3.59 -13.32
N LEU A 35 5.60 -4.86 -12.89
CA LEU A 35 6.17 -5.26 -11.61
C LEU A 35 7.68 -5.43 -11.75
N ARG A 36 8.43 -4.55 -11.09
CA ARG A 36 9.88 -4.65 -10.91
C ARG A 36 10.17 -4.53 -9.42
N GLY A 37 10.92 -5.47 -8.88
CA GLY A 37 11.22 -5.53 -7.45
C GLY A 37 12.09 -6.71 -7.10
N ILE A 38 12.37 -6.85 -5.82
CA ILE A 38 13.18 -7.93 -5.26
C ILE A 38 12.26 -8.88 -4.51
N VAL A 39 12.42 -10.17 -4.72
CA VAL A 39 11.73 -11.19 -3.91
C VAL A 39 12.33 -11.16 -2.50
N ILE A 40 11.51 -10.80 -1.51
CA ILE A 40 11.95 -10.69 -0.11
C ILE A 40 11.63 -11.94 0.70
N ASP A 41 10.56 -12.66 0.32
CA ASP A 41 10.11 -13.85 1.04
C ASP A 41 9.31 -14.76 0.10
N LYS A 42 9.34 -16.06 0.40
CA LYS A 42 8.60 -17.10 -0.30
C LYS A 42 8.00 -18.05 0.73
N LYS A 43 6.69 -18.28 0.63
CA LYS A 43 5.97 -19.22 1.49
C LYS A 43 5.27 -20.25 0.64
N LEU A 44 5.46 -21.52 0.98
CA LEU A 44 4.79 -22.64 0.33
C LEU A 44 3.84 -23.29 1.33
N PHE A 45 2.55 -23.11 1.11
CA PHE A 45 1.50 -23.73 1.89
C PHE A 45 1.13 -25.06 1.24
N THR A 46 1.07 -26.12 2.04
CA THR A 46 0.72 -27.46 1.53
C THR A 46 -0.28 -28.11 2.45
N ARG A 47 -1.32 -28.73 1.88
CA ARG A 47 -2.25 -29.51 2.67
C ARG A 47 -1.49 -30.67 3.31
N SER A 48 -1.54 -30.79 4.63
CA SER A 48 -0.79 -31.84 5.32
C SER A 48 -1.38 -33.21 5.00
N ILE A 49 -0.63 -34.04 4.28
CA ILE A 49 -0.84 -35.49 4.25
C ILE A 49 0.04 -36.05 5.38
N LYS A 50 -0.57 -36.58 6.45
CA LYS A 50 0.14 -36.98 7.67
C LYS A 50 0.77 -38.37 7.54
N ASP A 51 1.90 -38.45 6.84
CA ASP A 51 2.75 -39.65 6.80
C ASP A 51 3.55 -39.85 8.10
N LYS A 52 3.93 -41.11 8.40
CA LYS A 52 4.69 -41.47 9.61
C LYS A 52 6.04 -40.74 9.73
N ARG A 53 6.72 -40.49 8.59
CA ARG A 53 7.96 -39.69 8.55
C ARG A 53 7.72 -38.22 8.90
N LYS A 54 6.64 -37.63 8.39
CA LYS A 54 6.31 -36.22 8.63
C LYS A 54 5.93 -35.96 10.09
N ARG A 55 5.16 -36.86 10.71
CA ARG A 55 4.83 -36.78 12.15
C ARG A 55 6.06 -36.77 13.07
N ASN A 56 7.11 -37.53 12.72
CA ASN A 56 8.34 -37.52 13.49
C ASN A 56 9.11 -36.21 13.33
N GLN A 57 9.11 -35.64 12.12
CA GLN A 57 9.70 -34.34 11.84
C GLN A 57 8.96 -33.22 12.58
N ASP A 58 7.62 -33.20 12.50
CA ASP A 58 6.76 -32.23 13.18
C ASP A 58 7.00 -32.25 14.70
N LYS A 59 7.22 -33.44 15.29
CA LYS A 59 7.54 -33.57 16.72
C LYS A 59 8.90 -32.93 17.07
N ILE A 60 9.92 -33.13 16.25
CA ILE A 60 11.23 -32.51 16.45
C ILE A 60 11.12 -30.98 16.32
N GLU A 61 10.39 -30.48 15.32
CA GLU A 61 10.15 -29.04 15.13
C GLU A 61 9.37 -28.42 16.29
N LEU A 62 8.40 -29.13 16.86
CA LEU A 62 7.67 -28.70 18.06
C LEU A 62 8.59 -28.61 19.28
N ASP A 63 9.45 -29.61 19.51
CA ASP A 63 10.40 -29.60 20.63
C ASP A 63 11.43 -28.47 20.49
N GLU A 64 11.91 -28.21 19.26
CA GLU A 64 12.80 -27.06 18.99
C GLU A 64 12.11 -25.71 19.19
N LEU A 65 10.83 -25.61 18.82
CA LEU A 65 10.02 -24.41 18.99
C LEU A 65 9.78 -24.11 20.48
N GLU A 66 9.48 -25.14 21.28
CA GLU A 66 9.36 -25.00 22.73
C GLU A 66 10.66 -24.50 23.36
N LYS A 67 11.81 -25.09 23.02
CA LYS A 67 13.12 -24.61 23.51
C LYS A 67 13.40 -23.16 23.13
N LYS A 68 13.03 -22.73 21.91
CA LYS A 68 13.17 -21.34 21.48
C LYS A 68 12.26 -20.40 22.27
N TYR A 69 11.04 -20.84 22.57
CA TYR A 69 10.11 -20.09 23.41
C TYR A 69 10.61 -19.97 24.84
N ASP A 70 11.06 -21.06 25.45
CA ASP A 70 11.57 -21.08 26.83
C ASP A 70 12.76 -20.13 27.01
N LYS A 71 13.65 -20.06 26.00
CA LYS A 71 14.74 -19.09 25.97
C LYS A 71 14.22 -17.65 25.92
N LYS A 72 13.31 -17.33 24.99
CA LYS A 72 12.71 -15.99 24.87
C LYS A 72 11.94 -15.57 26.12
N PHE A 73 11.24 -16.51 26.73
CA PHE A 73 10.49 -16.32 27.96
C PHE A 73 11.45 -16.03 29.13
N SER A 74 12.52 -16.81 29.26
CA SER A 74 13.57 -16.60 30.27
C SER A 74 14.25 -15.23 30.09
N ASP A 75 14.57 -14.84 28.86
CA ASP A 75 15.16 -13.53 28.55
C ASP A 75 14.21 -12.38 28.94
N LEU A 76 12.91 -12.51 28.62
CA LEU A 76 11.88 -11.52 29.00
C LEU A 76 11.70 -11.43 30.52
N HIS A 77 11.67 -12.58 31.20
CA HIS A 77 11.57 -12.68 32.65
C HIS A 77 12.77 -12.02 33.34
N ALA A 78 13.99 -12.26 32.85
CA ALA A 78 15.19 -11.62 33.37
C ALA A 78 15.13 -10.08 33.28
N ILE A 79 14.71 -9.55 32.13
CA ILE A 79 14.54 -8.09 31.92
C ILE A 79 13.46 -7.53 32.86
N MET A 80 12.38 -8.28 33.07
CA MET A 80 11.31 -7.91 33.99
C MET A 80 11.84 -7.79 35.42
N VAL A 81 12.55 -8.82 35.89
CA VAL A 81 13.12 -8.87 37.24
C VAL A 81 14.13 -7.74 37.46
N GLU A 82 15.00 -7.46 36.49
CA GLU A 82 16.00 -6.39 36.57
C GLU A 82 15.35 -5.01 36.68
N LYS A 83 14.36 -4.71 35.82
CA LYS A 83 13.63 -3.44 35.85
C LYS A 83 12.80 -3.30 37.13
N LEU A 84 12.14 -4.38 37.54
CA LEU A 84 11.36 -4.41 38.77
C LEU A 84 12.26 -4.14 39.96
N PHE A 85 13.40 -4.84 40.06
CA PHE A 85 14.39 -4.64 41.12
C PHE A 85 14.86 -3.18 41.17
N THR A 86 15.13 -2.55 40.03
CA THR A 86 15.52 -1.13 39.98
C THR A 86 14.47 -0.21 40.60
N ILE A 87 13.18 -0.48 40.37
CA ILE A 87 12.07 0.33 40.93
C ILE A 87 11.86 0.07 42.43
N VAL A 88 12.04 -1.18 42.87
CA VAL A 88 11.75 -1.60 44.26
C VAL A 88 13.00 -1.70 45.15
N ASN A 89 14.18 -1.37 44.64
CA ASN A 89 15.44 -1.46 45.38
C ASN A 89 15.39 -0.60 46.65
N GLY A 90 15.88 -1.17 47.76
CA GLY A 90 15.88 -0.52 49.07
C GLY A 90 14.52 -0.42 49.76
N LYS A 91 13.42 -0.88 49.13
CA LYS A 91 12.07 -0.83 49.68
C LYS A 91 11.63 -2.15 50.30
N THR A 92 10.62 -2.08 51.15
CA THR A 92 10.05 -3.22 51.87
C THR A 92 8.70 -3.59 51.29
N SER A 93 8.49 -4.87 51.02
CA SER A 93 7.22 -5.40 50.52
C SER A 93 6.09 -5.17 51.54
N GLN A 94 4.92 -4.74 51.07
CA GLN A 94 3.71 -4.64 51.90
C GLN A 94 2.80 -5.87 51.82
N GLY A 95 3.26 -6.95 51.17
CA GLY A 95 2.49 -8.17 50.96
C GLY A 95 1.85 -8.17 49.58
N VAL A 96 2.49 -8.83 48.61
CA VAL A 96 1.94 -9.01 47.25
C VAL A 96 1.37 -10.41 47.14
N GLN A 97 0.13 -10.49 46.67
CA GLN A 97 -0.65 -11.72 46.56
C GLN A 97 -0.95 -12.05 45.10
N ASN A 98 -1.10 -13.34 44.83
CA ASN A 98 -1.63 -13.79 43.54
C ASN A 98 -3.17 -13.67 43.50
N ASP A 99 -3.76 -13.95 42.33
CA ASP A 99 -5.21 -13.94 42.12
C ASP A 99 -5.97 -14.87 43.11
N LEU A 100 -5.32 -15.97 43.53
CA LEU A 100 -5.81 -16.98 44.47
C LEU A 100 -5.69 -16.55 45.95
N GLY A 101 -5.11 -15.39 46.24
CA GLY A 101 -4.94 -14.86 47.59
C GLY A 101 -3.74 -15.44 48.35
N GLU A 102 -2.87 -16.22 47.70
CA GLU A 102 -1.62 -16.70 48.27
C GLU A 102 -0.57 -15.58 48.27
N GLU A 103 0.15 -15.44 49.38
CA GLU A 103 1.17 -14.41 49.53
C GLU A 103 2.47 -14.85 48.84
N VAL A 104 2.75 -14.25 47.68
CA VAL A 104 3.94 -14.55 46.87
C VAL A 104 5.16 -13.80 47.40
N LEU A 105 4.96 -12.54 47.83
CA LEU A 105 6.03 -11.72 48.40
C LEU A 105 5.64 -11.28 49.81
N PRO A 106 6.23 -11.89 50.86
CA PRO A 106 5.79 -11.68 52.24
C PRO A 106 5.99 -10.24 52.70
N LYS A 107 5.03 -9.74 53.48
CA LYS A 107 5.08 -8.42 54.12
C LYS A 107 6.31 -8.28 55.02
N GLY A 108 6.97 -7.13 54.95
CA GLY A 108 8.10 -6.78 55.83
C GLY A 108 9.48 -7.27 55.36
N LYS A 109 9.57 -8.04 54.27
CA LYS A 109 10.87 -8.38 53.66
C LYS A 109 11.32 -7.32 52.66
N LYS A 110 12.62 -7.03 52.65
CA LYS A 110 13.25 -6.22 51.59
C LYS A 110 13.31 -7.00 50.28
N TYR A 111 13.07 -6.32 49.17
CA TYR A 111 13.21 -6.93 47.85
C TYR A 111 14.67 -7.29 47.57
N SER A 112 14.89 -8.52 47.12
CA SER A 112 16.21 -9.01 46.67
C SER A 112 16.05 -9.73 45.34
N LEU A 113 17.11 -9.72 44.52
CA LEU A 113 17.12 -10.43 43.22
C LEU A 113 16.77 -11.91 43.37
N LYS A 114 17.23 -12.57 44.44
CA LYS A 114 16.89 -13.97 44.74
C LYS A 114 15.39 -14.18 45.01
N LEU A 115 14.75 -13.22 45.69
CA LEU A 115 13.32 -13.29 46.00
C LEU A 115 12.47 -13.04 44.74
N LEU A 116 12.86 -12.07 43.91
CA LEU A 116 12.16 -11.75 42.67
C LEU A 116 12.32 -12.85 41.60
N ASN A 117 13.50 -13.45 41.48
CA ASN A 117 13.72 -14.59 40.57
C ASN A 117 12.97 -15.87 40.97
N LYS A 118 12.50 -15.96 42.23
CA LYS A 118 11.69 -17.10 42.69
C LYS A 118 10.22 -16.98 42.26
N VAL A 119 9.82 -15.83 41.73
CA VAL A 119 8.47 -15.62 41.23
C VAL A 119 8.40 -16.13 39.79
N ASP A 120 7.70 -17.23 39.59
CA ASP A 120 7.56 -17.85 38.27
C ASP A 120 6.57 -17.08 37.37
N ASP A 121 5.53 -16.49 37.96
CA ASP A 121 4.47 -15.81 37.22
C ASP A 121 4.12 -14.44 37.82
N PHE A 122 4.41 -13.39 37.06
CA PHE A 122 4.11 -12.01 37.43
C PHE A 122 2.76 -11.51 36.90
N THR A 123 2.09 -12.26 36.01
CA THR A 123 0.85 -11.82 35.36
C THR A 123 -0.38 -11.92 36.25
N HIS A 124 -0.32 -12.82 37.23
CA HIS A 124 -1.36 -13.09 38.23
C HIS A 124 -1.12 -12.35 39.56
N LEU A 125 -0.19 -11.39 39.60
CA LEU A 125 0.04 -10.54 40.77
C LEU A 125 -0.86 -9.30 40.73
N THR A 126 -2.16 -9.49 40.99
CA THR A 126 -3.14 -8.40 40.92
C THR A 126 -3.49 -7.80 42.28
N LYS A 127 -3.22 -8.50 43.39
CA LYS A 127 -3.64 -8.10 44.73
C LYS A 127 -2.44 -7.69 45.60
N GLY A 128 -2.60 -6.57 46.31
CA GLY A 128 -1.61 -6.08 47.27
C GLY A 128 -0.87 -4.83 46.82
N VAL A 129 -0.21 -4.19 47.78
CA VAL A 129 0.57 -2.98 47.58
C VAL A 129 2.04 -3.38 47.57
N TRP A 130 2.80 -2.93 46.58
CA TRP A 130 4.22 -3.28 46.48
C TRP A 130 5.05 -2.49 47.49
N THR A 131 4.78 -1.19 47.62
CA THR A 131 5.56 -0.25 48.44
C THR A 131 4.66 0.78 49.11
N THR A 132 5.18 1.51 50.09
CA THR A 132 4.43 2.61 50.73
C THR A 132 4.21 3.82 49.82
N SER A 133 4.98 3.97 48.74
CA SER A 133 4.89 5.12 47.82
C SER A 133 3.95 4.84 46.66
N SER A 134 2.95 5.73 46.50
CA SER A 134 1.96 5.67 45.42
C SER A 134 2.60 5.78 44.02
N GLU A 135 3.59 6.65 43.85
CA GLU A 135 4.29 6.85 42.57
C GLU A 135 4.99 5.57 42.12
N THR A 136 5.63 4.86 43.05
CA THR A 136 6.40 3.67 42.70
C THR A 136 5.51 2.46 42.49
N ASN A 137 4.35 2.41 43.16
CA ASN A 137 3.31 1.43 42.83
C ASN A 137 2.75 1.65 41.42
N ARG A 138 2.57 2.92 40.98
CA ARG A 138 2.17 3.22 39.60
C ARG A 138 3.18 2.70 38.58
N LEU A 139 4.47 2.97 38.80
CA LEU A 139 5.55 2.48 37.92
C LEU A 139 5.63 0.95 37.87
N VAL A 140 5.42 0.27 39.00
CA VAL A 140 5.36 -1.20 39.04
C VAL A 140 4.13 -1.72 38.29
N ALA A 141 2.96 -1.08 38.46
CA ALA A 141 1.75 -1.46 37.72
C ALA A 141 1.92 -1.31 36.20
N ASP A 142 2.51 -0.20 35.75
CA ASP A 142 2.81 0.03 34.32
C ASP A 142 3.81 -1.01 33.79
N LEU A 143 4.83 -1.37 34.57
CA LEU A 143 5.81 -2.39 34.21
C LEU A 143 5.16 -3.77 34.07
N ILE A 144 4.36 -4.20 35.05
CA ILE A 144 3.66 -5.49 35.03
C ILE A 144 2.65 -5.53 33.88
N HIS A 145 1.94 -4.43 33.61
CA HIS A 145 1.02 -4.33 32.49
C HIS A 145 1.75 -4.52 31.15
N ASN A 146 2.86 -3.82 30.94
CA ASN A 146 3.68 -3.97 29.74
C ASN A 146 4.26 -5.38 29.59
N TYR A 147 4.70 -5.99 30.69
CA TYR A 147 5.18 -7.38 30.71
C TYR A 147 4.07 -8.35 30.30
N LYS A 148 2.87 -8.21 30.88
CA LYS A 148 1.70 -9.03 30.54
C LYS A 148 1.32 -8.95 29.07
N ILE A 149 1.40 -7.78 28.44
CA ILE A 149 1.19 -7.64 26.99
C ILE A 149 2.23 -8.45 26.23
N LYS A 150 3.52 -8.32 26.58
CA LYS A 150 4.62 -9.01 25.89
C LYS A 150 4.59 -10.53 26.07
N GLU A 151 4.24 -11.01 27.26
CA GLU A 151 4.08 -12.43 27.51
C GLU A 151 2.92 -13.02 26.71
N ASN A 152 1.77 -12.35 26.69
CA ASN A 152 0.62 -12.77 25.87
C ASN A 152 0.96 -12.80 24.37
N ASP A 153 1.73 -11.83 23.87
CA ASP A 153 2.21 -11.82 22.48
C ASP A 153 3.11 -13.04 22.18
N LEU A 154 4.01 -13.40 23.10
CA LEU A 154 4.89 -14.56 22.98
C LEU A 154 4.10 -15.87 23.02
N GLN A 155 3.21 -16.04 24.00
CA GLN A 155 2.34 -17.22 24.13
C GLN A 155 1.44 -17.36 22.89
N GLY A 156 0.84 -16.26 22.43
CA GLY A 156 0.02 -16.23 21.23
C GLY A 156 0.80 -16.58 19.96
N SER A 157 2.08 -16.22 19.89
CA SER A 157 2.97 -16.61 18.78
C SER A 157 3.30 -18.11 18.83
N LEU A 158 3.66 -18.64 20.01
CA LEU A 158 3.90 -20.07 20.22
C LEU A 158 2.69 -20.90 19.82
N ARG A 159 1.49 -20.51 20.28
CA ARG A 159 0.25 -21.25 19.98
C ARG A 159 -0.05 -21.27 18.47
N ARG A 160 0.16 -20.15 17.77
CA ARG A 160 -0.01 -20.06 16.31
C ARG A 160 0.99 -20.94 15.56
N GLU A 161 2.25 -20.90 15.95
CA GLU A 161 3.31 -21.70 15.31
C GLU A 161 3.10 -23.20 15.59
N LYS A 162 2.78 -23.61 16.83
CA LYS A 162 2.41 -24.99 17.17
C LYS A 162 1.21 -25.48 16.37
N PHE A 163 0.18 -24.64 16.23
CA PHE A 163 -1.01 -24.98 15.44
C PHE A 163 -0.66 -25.17 13.96
N THR A 164 0.17 -24.28 13.41
CA THR A 164 0.62 -24.35 12.01
C THR A 164 1.39 -25.65 11.75
N ILE A 165 2.29 -26.05 12.66
CA ILE A 165 3.05 -27.31 12.54
C ILE A 165 2.12 -28.54 12.68
N SER A 166 1.20 -28.53 13.65
CA SER A 166 0.35 -29.70 13.98
C SER A 166 -0.79 -29.96 12.99
N VAL A 167 -1.46 -28.91 12.55
CA VAL A 167 -2.64 -28.97 11.67
C VAL A 167 -2.24 -28.79 10.20
N GLY A 168 -1.13 -28.10 9.94
CA GLY A 168 -0.75 -27.66 8.61
C GLY A 168 -1.59 -26.47 8.15
N ASP A 169 -1.42 -26.08 6.90
CA ASP A 169 -2.13 -24.95 6.31
C ASP A 169 -3.51 -25.36 5.81
N GLU A 170 -4.53 -24.60 6.20
CA GLU A 170 -5.88 -24.76 5.64
C GLU A 170 -5.91 -24.15 4.23
N LEU A 171 -6.13 -25.01 3.23
CA LEU A 171 -6.24 -24.62 1.84
C LEU A 171 -7.68 -24.81 1.35
N PRO A 172 -8.21 -23.89 0.50
CA PRO A 172 -9.50 -24.07 -0.15
C PRO A 172 -9.64 -25.42 -0.86
N ALA A 173 -10.87 -25.94 -0.91
CA ALA A 173 -11.15 -27.21 -1.57
C ALA A 173 -10.64 -27.20 -3.03
N GLY A 174 -9.96 -28.29 -3.43
CA GLY A 174 -9.36 -28.42 -4.76
C GLY A 174 -7.92 -27.88 -4.89
N ILE A 175 -7.42 -27.11 -3.92
CA ILE A 175 -6.04 -26.59 -3.95
C ILE A 175 -5.10 -27.57 -3.23
N LYS A 176 -4.12 -28.13 -3.97
CA LYS A 176 -3.11 -29.05 -3.41
C LYS A 176 -2.00 -28.32 -2.67
N LYS A 177 -1.48 -27.24 -3.27
CA LYS A 177 -0.42 -26.38 -2.73
C LYS A 177 -0.68 -24.93 -3.14
N LEU A 178 -0.27 -23.98 -2.31
CA LEU A 178 -0.33 -22.56 -2.59
C LEU A 178 1.05 -21.95 -2.38
N ALA A 179 1.61 -21.30 -3.39
CA ALA A 179 2.86 -20.55 -3.26
C ALA A 179 2.54 -19.05 -3.17
N LYS A 180 3.06 -18.37 -2.14
CA LYS A 180 3.05 -16.92 -2.03
C LYS A 180 4.47 -16.39 -2.16
N VAL A 181 4.66 -15.44 -3.06
CA VAL A 181 5.93 -14.76 -3.30
C VAL A 181 5.75 -13.29 -2.95
N TYR A 182 6.52 -12.80 -1.99
CA TYR A 182 6.48 -11.41 -1.57
C TYR A 182 7.56 -10.63 -2.32
N ILE A 183 7.13 -9.57 -3.02
CA ILE A 183 8.02 -8.76 -3.84
C ILE A 183 8.01 -7.34 -3.28
N ALA A 184 9.17 -6.87 -2.83
CA ALA A 184 9.37 -5.49 -2.42
C ALA A 184 9.73 -4.63 -3.64
N LYS A 185 8.99 -3.53 -3.85
CA LYS A 185 9.24 -2.55 -4.89
C LYS A 185 9.47 -1.18 -4.27
N LYS A 186 10.65 -0.60 -4.46
CA LYS A 186 10.93 0.80 -4.11
C LYS A 186 10.46 1.69 -5.25
N ARG A 187 9.50 2.59 -4.97
CA ARG A 187 8.96 3.53 -5.96
C ARG A 187 9.45 4.95 -5.67
N LYS A 188 10.21 5.53 -6.60
CA LYS A 188 10.64 6.93 -6.54
C LYS A 188 9.49 7.87 -6.96
N LEU A 189 9.62 9.16 -6.67
CA LEU A 189 8.73 10.19 -7.19
C LEU A 189 8.85 10.28 -8.71
N LYS A 190 7.72 10.41 -9.40
CA LYS A 190 7.66 10.59 -10.85
C LYS A 190 6.69 11.71 -11.21
N VAL A 191 6.85 12.24 -12.41
CA VAL A 191 5.83 13.10 -13.06
C VAL A 191 4.51 12.34 -13.11
N GLY A 192 3.42 12.99 -12.71
CA GLY A 192 2.09 12.39 -12.58
C GLY A 192 1.76 11.87 -11.17
N ASP A 193 2.73 11.74 -10.26
CA ASP A 193 2.43 11.38 -8.87
C ASP A 193 1.70 12.52 -8.15
N LYS A 194 0.76 12.16 -7.27
CA LYS A 194 -0.01 13.14 -6.50
C LYS A 194 0.67 13.47 -5.16
N MET A 195 0.89 14.76 -4.93
CA MET A 195 1.42 15.33 -3.69
C MET A 195 0.36 16.20 -3.01
N ALA A 196 0.47 16.40 -1.72
CA ALA A 196 -0.40 17.30 -0.97
C ALA A 196 0.32 17.93 0.22
N GLY A 197 0.02 19.20 0.51
CA GLY A 197 0.32 19.76 1.82
C GLY A 197 -0.76 19.43 2.85
N ARG A 198 -0.55 19.86 4.09
CA ARG A 198 -1.48 19.62 5.21
C ARG A 198 -2.76 20.45 5.11
N HIS A 199 -2.74 21.54 4.34
CA HIS A 199 -3.84 22.50 4.20
C HIS A 199 -4.77 22.21 3.00
N GLY A 200 -4.84 20.95 2.56
CA GLY A 200 -5.70 20.53 1.45
C GLY A 200 -5.22 20.98 0.05
N ASN A 201 -4.05 21.62 -0.04
CA ASN A 201 -3.38 21.98 -1.28
C ASN A 201 -2.83 20.72 -1.96
N LYS A 202 -3.63 20.12 -2.84
CA LYS A 202 -3.28 18.94 -3.63
C LYS A 202 -2.72 19.37 -4.99
N GLY A 203 -1.68 18.69 -5.44
CA GLY A 203 -1.05 18.91 -6.74
C GLY A 203 -0.58 17.61 -7.37
N ILE A 204 -0.31 17.66 -8.67
CA ILE A 204 0.34 16.59 -9.42
C ILE A 204 1.72 17.11 -9.80
N VAL A 205 2.75 16.29 -9.63
CA VAL A 205 4.10 16.65 -10.08
C VAL A 205 4.09 16.78 -11.60
N ALA A 206 4.26 17.99 -12.11
CA ALA A 206 4.23 18.26 -13.55
C ALA A 206 5.60 18.07 -14.21
N ARG A 207 6.67 18.53 -13.56
CA ARG A 207 8.05 18.43 -14.06
C ARG A 207 9.00 18.15 -12.92
N ILE A 208 10.05 17.37 -13.19
CA ILE A 208 11.21 17.22 -12.32
C ILE A 208 12.38 17.83 -13.09
N VAL A 209 13.00 18.84 -12.53
CA VAL A 209 14.11 19.58 -13.14
C VAL A 209 15.39 19.32 -12.39
N ARG A 210 16.51 19.73 -12.98
CA ARG A 210 17.80 19.68 -12.32
C ARG A 210 17.91 20.84 -11.33
N GLN A 211 18.82 20.71 -10.37
CA GLN A 211 18.96 21.69 -9.29
C GLN A 211 19.42 23.06 -9.83
N GLU A 212 20.25 23.07 -10.86
CA GLU A 212 20.73 24.29 -11.53
C GLU A 212 19.62 25.07 -12.25
N ASP A 213 18.54 24.39 -12.65
CA ASP A 213 17.41 25.04 -13.33
C ASP A 213 16.37 25.61 -12.34
N MET A 214 16.56 25.40 -11.03
CA MET A 214 15.62 25.86 -10.00
C MET A 214 15.91 27.31 -9.59
N PRO A 215 14.87 28.09 -9.26
CA PRO A 215 15.06 29.38 -8.61
C PRO A 215 15.89 29.25 -7.33
N PHE A 216 16.78 30.20 -7.08
CA PHE A 216 17.68 30.19 -5.92
C PHE A 216 17.69 31.51 -5.16
N LEU A 217 18.05 31.43 -3.89
CA LEU A 217 18.19 32.56 -2.96
C LEU A 217 19.51 33.30 -3.18
N GLU A 218 19.66 34.50 -2.60
CA GLU A 218 20.91 35.28 -2.65
C GLU A 218 22.14 34.51 -2.14
N ASP A 219 21.95 33.56 -1.23
CA ASP A 219 23.00 32.70 -0.70
C ASP A 219 23.37 31.52 -1.63
N GLY A 220 22.73 31.41 -2.79
CA GLY A 220 22.92 30.32 -3.76
C GLY A 220 22.07 29.08 -3.48
N THR A 221 21.26 29.06 -2.42
CA THR A 221 20.43 27.90 -2.08
C THR A 221 19.24 27.79 -3.04
N PRO A 222 19.10 26.70 -3.82
CA PRO A 222 17.96 26.48 -4.69
C PRO A 222 16.73 26.04 -3.90
N VAL A 223 15.55 26.40 -4.40
CA VAL A 223 14.28 25.91 -3.83
C VAL A 223 14.00 24.47 -4.30
N ASP A 224 13.37 23.67 -3.44
CA ASP A 224 13.05 22.26 -3.78
C ASP A 224 11.76 22.11 -4.58
N ILE A 225 10.76 22.95 -4.30
CA ILE A 225 9.41 22.87 -4.88
C ILE A 225 8.91 24.28 -5.17
N VAL A 226 8.41 24.50 -6.39
CA VAL A 226 7.72 25.74 -6.78
C VAL A 226 6.22 25.48 -6.78
N LEU A 227 5.47 26.27 -6.00
CA LEU A 227 4.01 26.17 -5.90
C LEU A 227 3.33 27.38 -6.54
N ASN A 228 2.15 27.15 -7.12
CA ASN A 228 1.37 28.23 -7.72
C ASN A 228 0.64 29.05 -6.63
N PRO A 229 0.89 30.38 -6.52
CA PRO A 229 0.27 31.23 -5.52
C PRO A 229 -1.25 31.41 -5.72
N LEU A 230 -1.76 31.28 -6.95
CA LEU A 230 -3.17 31.50 -7.28
C LEU A 230 -4.13 30.54 -6.55
N GLY A 231 -3.61 29.40 -6.10
CA GLY A 231 -4.39 28.41 -5.36
C GLY A 231 -4.76 28.84 -3.94
N VAL A 232 -4.05 29.82 -3.36
CA VAL A 232 -4.26 30.23 -1.96
C VAL A 232 -5.48 31.14 -1.81
N PRO A 233 -5.61 32.26 -2.57
CA PRO A 233 -6.76 33.15 -2.42
C PRO A 233 -8.09 32.47 -2.75
N SER A 234 -8.12 31.67 -3.83
CA SER A 234 -9.34 30.98 -4.28
C SER A 234 -9.85 29.95 -3.27
N ARG A 235 -8.96 29.30 -2.51
CA ARG A 235 -9.32 28.25 -1.54
C ARG A 235 -9.35 28.73 -0.09
N MET A 236 -8.96 29.97 0.17
CA MET A 236 -8.90 30.60 1.49
C MET A 236 -8.12 29.78 2.53
N ASN A 237 -7.10 29.03 2.09
CA ASN A 237 -6.27 28.19 2.97
C ASN A 237 -4.94 28.88 3.29
N ILE A 238 -5.03 30.05 3.92
CA ILE A 238 -3.90 30.95 4.23
C ILE A 238 -2.91 30.31 5.23
N GLY A 239 -3.36 29.35 6.05
CA GLY A 239 -2.53 28.60 6.99
C GLY A 239 -1.24 28.02 6.39
N GLN A 240 -1.25 27.67 5.10
CA GLN A 240 -0.06 27.16 4.42
C GLN A 240 1.07 28.21 4.32
N ILE A 241 0.74 29.50 4.25
CA ILE A 241 1.72 30.59 4.21
C ILE A 241 2.37 30.71 5.59
N TYR A 242 1.56 30.74 6.66
CA TYR A 242 2.09 30.76 8.03
C TYR A 242 2.95 29.54 8.34
N GLU A 243 2.53 28.34 7.92
CA GLU A 243 3.33 27.11 8.02
C GLU A 243 4.69 27.26 7.31
N THR A 244 4.67 27.79 6.09
CA THR A 244 5.87 27.95 5.24
C THR A 244 6.90 28.87 5.92
N VAL A 245 6.44 30.01 6.42
CA VAL A 245 7.33 31.01 7.02
C VAL A 245 7.83 30.56 8.40
N LEU A 246 6.94 30.03 9.24
CA LEU A 246 7.33 29.49 10.56
C LEU A 246 8.27 28.29 10.44
N GLY A 247 8.07 27.44 9.42
CA GLY A 247 8.96 26.32 9.11
C GLY A 247 10.36 26.79 8.72
N TRP A 248 10.47 27.90 7.97
CA TRP A 248 11.76 28.49 7.63
C TRP A 248 12.49 29.04 8.85
N ALA A 249 11.78 29.75 9.73
CA ALA A 249 12.33 30.23 10.99
C ALA A 249 12.84 29.05 11.86
N GLY A 250 12.06 27.98 11.94
CA GLY A 250 12.44 26.76 12.69
C GLY A 250 13.69 26.10 12.15
N GLN A 251 13.86 26.07 10.82
CA GLN A 251 15.08 25.57 10.19
C GLN A 251 16.30 26.43 10.52
N LYS A 252 16.19 27.76 10.48
CA LYS A 252 17.31 28.68 10.79
C LYS A 252 17.69 28.66 12.27
N LEU A 253 16.71 28.59 13.16
CA LEU A 253 16.92 28.54 14.61
C LEU A 253 17.25 27.14 15.14
N ASN A 254 17.08 26.11 14.29
CA ASN A 254 17.15 24.70 14.68
C ASN A 254 16.18 24.35 15.82
N GLU A 255 14.99 24.95 15.78
CA GLU A 255 13.92 24.78 16.77
C GLU A 255 12.71 24.05 16.15
N LYS A 256 11.95 23.36 16.99
CA LYS A 256 10.70 22.70 16.60
C LYS A 256 9.52 23.43 17.22
N PHE A 257 8.54 23.77 16.39
CA PHE A 257 7.32 24.43 16.83
C PHE A 257 6.16 23.44 16.90
N ALA A 258 5.31 23.62 17.90
CA ALA A 258 4.04 22.94 18.03
C ALA A 258 2.95 24.00 18.19
N THR A 259 2.03 24.05 17.21
CA THR A 259 0.88 24.96 17.23
C THR A 259 -0.40 24.14 17.43
N PRO A 260 -1.08 24.26 18.59
CA PRO A 260 -2.40 23.67 18.80
C PRO A 260 -3.41 24.12 17.74
N ILE A 261 -4.45 23.30 17.52
CA ILE A 261 -5.40 23.48 16.40
C ILE A 261 -6.24 24.76 16.56
N PHE A 262 -6.64 25.11 17.79
CA PHE A 262 -7.51 26.25 18.10
C PHE A 262 -6.88 27.30 19.03
N ASP A 263 -5.63 27.06 19.45
CA ASP A 263 -4.84 27.94 20.31
C ASP A 263 -3.41 28.00 19.74
N GLY A 264 -3.35 28.32 18.45
CA GLY A 264 -2.12 28.35 17.68
C GLY A 264 -1.37 29.67 17.84
N ALA A 265 -0.15 29.72 17.29
CA ALA A 265 0.65 30.93 17.30
C ALA A 265 -0.08 32.08 16.59
N SER A 266 -0.13 33.24 17.24
CA SER A 266 -0.63 34.48 16.69
C SER A 266 0.32 35.04 15.61
N SER A 267 -0.18 35.95 14.77
CA SER A 267 0.65 36.61 13.76
C SER A 267 1.83 37.35 14.36
N ASP A 268 1.65 37.93 15.55
CA ASP A 268 2.66 38.75 16.21
C ASP A 268 3.77 37.86 16.79
N GLU A 269 3.42 36.75 17.44
CA GLU A 269 4.39 35.75 17.90
C GLU A 269 5.19 35.15 16.72
N ILE A 270 4.53 34.88 15.60
CA ILE A 270 5.21 34.41 14.38
C ILE A 270 6.20 35.47 13.89
N ASN A 271 5.80 36.75 13.87
CA ASN A 271 6.68 37.84 13.47
C ASN A 271 7.89 38.02 14.41
N GLU A 272 7.71 37.88 15.72
CA GLU A 272 8.82 37.89 16.69
C GLU A 272 9.81 36.75 16.43
N ILE A 273 9.30 35.55 16.13
CA ILE A 273 10.13 34.39 15.79
C ILE A 273 10.89 34.61 14.47
N ILE A 274 10.23 35.19 13.47
CA ILE A 274 10.82 35.56 12.17
C ILE A 274 11.97 36.56 12.36
N GLU A 275 11.74 37.61 13.14
CA GLU A 275 12.75 38.63 13.43
C GLU A 275 13.93 38.02 14.21
N ARG A 276 13.67 37.16 15.20
CA ARG A 276 14.69 36.40 15.94
C ARG A 276 15.51 35.49 15.04
N ALA A 277 14.90 34.90 14.02
CA ALA A 277 15.57 34.05 13.03
C ALA A 277 16.34 34.84 11.95
N GLY A 278 16.20 36.17 11.90
CA GLY A 278 16.84 37.02 10.90
C GLY A 278 16.31 36.80 9.48
N ILE A 279 15.06 36.32 9.33
CA ILE A 279 14.44 36.11 8.02
C ILE A 279 13.52 37.29 7.65
N PRO A 280 13.31 37.56 6.34
CA PRO A 280 12.42 38.64 5.90
C PRO A 280 10.99 38.48 6.40
N LYS A 281 10.30 39.61 6.65
CA LYS A 281 8.88 39.61 7.04
C LYS A 281 8.04 38.87 6.00
N TYR A 282 7.11 38.02 6.47
CA TYR A 282 6.28 37.13 5.64
C TYR A 282 7.05 36.16 4.73
N GLY A 283 8.36 35.97 4.94
CA GLY A 283 9.22 35.17 4.08
C GLY A 283 9.37 35.72 2.67
N HIS A 284 9.08 37.00 2.44
CA HIS A 284 9.22 37.64 1.14
C HIS A 284 10.69 37.94 0.85
N THR A 285 11.24 37.29 -0.17
CA THR A 285 12.62 37.48 -0.60
C THR A 285 12.71 37.44 -2.12
N TYR A 286 13.76 38.06 -2.66
CA TYR A 286 14.07 37.95 -4.08
C TYR A 286 14.68 36.57 -4.38
N LEU A 287 14.25 36.01 -5.50
CA LEU A 287 14.83 34.82 -6.09
C LEU A 287 15.53 35.18 -7.40
N TYR A 288 16.46 34.34 -7.80
CA TYR A 288 17.16 34.41 -9.08
C TYR A 288 16.76 33.20 -9.91
N ASP A 289 16.56 33.40 -11.20
CA ASP A 289 16.26 32.32 -12.14
C ASP A 289 17.51 31.46 -12.36
N GLY A 290 17.39 30.14 -12.16
CA GLY A 290 18.49 29.20 -12.37
C GLY A 290 18.96 29.12 -13.83
N GLY A 291 18.06 29.40 -14.79
CA GLY A 291 18.40 29.33 -16.22
C GLY A 291 19.19 30.54 -16.71
N THR A 292 18.79 31.74 -16.32
CA THR A 292 19.39 33.01 -16.79
C THR A 292 20.36 33.63 -15.78
N GLY A 293 20.21 33.33 -14.49
CA GLY A 293 20.90 34.00 -13.40
C GLY A 293 20.31 35.37 -13.04
N GLU A 294 19.28 35.83 -13.76
CA GLU A 294 18.66 37.12 -13.52
C GLU A 294 17.71 37.09 -12.31
N ARG A 295 17.62 38.21 -11.60
CA ARG A 295 16.72 38.35 -10.46
C ARG A 295 15.28 38.52 -10.95
N PHE A 296 14.32 37.84 -10.30
CA PHE A 296 12.90 38.09 -10.58
C PHE A 296 12.48 39.51 -10.20
N ASP A 297 11.51 40.07 -10.93
CA ASP A 297 11.02 41.44 -10.73
C ASP A 297 10.34 41.63 -9.36
N GLN A 298 9.58 40.63 -8.91
CA GLN A 298 8.82 40.67 -7.67
C GLN A 298 9.37 39.66 -6.65
N PRO A 299 9.40 40.02 -5.35
CA PRO A 299 9.75 39.07 -4.31
C PRO A 299 8.70 37.97 -4.21
N ALA A 300 9.15 36.76 -3.87
CA ALA A 300 8.30 35.60 -3.65
C ALA A 300 8.32 35.18 -2.19
N THR A 301 7.26 34.53 -1.72
CA THR A 301 7.28 33.85 -0.42
C THR A 301 8.10 32.58 -0.53
N VAL A 302 9.18 32.51 0.25
CA VAL A 302 10.00 31.31 0.40
C VAL A 302 9.86 30.78 1.81
N GLY A 303 9.98 29.47 1.98
CA GLY A 303 10.09 28.84 3.28
C GLY A 303 9.94 27.33 3.22
N VAL A 304 9.65 26.73 4.37
CA VAL A 304 9.61 25.27 4.53
C VAL A 304 8.20 24.83 4.86
N ILE A 305 7.58 24.10 3.93
CA ILE A 305 6.24 23.52 4.09
C ILE A 305 6.30 21.99 4.17
N TYR A 306 5.45 21.39 4.99
CA TYR A 306 5.39 19.94 5.10
C TYR A 306 4.56 19.32 3.97
N MET A 307 5.25 18.60 3.07
CA MET A 307 4.65 17.96 1.90
C MET A 307 4.52 16.45 2.07
N LEU A 308 3.36 15.92 1.71
CA LEU A 308 3.01 14.50 1.74
C LEU A 308 2.92 13.93 0.32
N LYS A 309 3.42 12.71 0.15
CA LYS A 309 3.18 11.90 -1.04
C LYS A 309 1.95 11.02 -0.83
N LEU A 310 0.94 11.17 -1.67
CA LEU A 310 -0.28 10.36 -1.57
C LEU A 310 -0.09 9.00 -2.26
N GLY A 311 -0.85 7.99 -1.81
CA GLY A 311 -0.90 6.66 -2.44
C GLY A 311 -1.50 6.64 -3.85
N HIS A 312 -1.67 7.81 -4.49
CA HIS A 312 -2.20 7.96 -5.84
C HIS A 312 -1.04 8.09 -6.83
N MET A 313 -0.43 6.95 -7.12
CA MET A 313 0.74 6.83 -7.99
C MET A 313 0.34 6.79 -9.47
N VAL A 314 1.13 7.40 -10.35
CA VAL A 314 0.86 7.39 -11.80
C VAL A 314 0.93 5.97 -12.38
N ASP A 315 1.91 5.17 -11.96
CA ASP A 315 2.14 3.79 -12.44
C ASP A 315 0.91 2.88 -12.17
N ASP A 316 0.14 3.18 -11.12
CA ASP A 316 -1.06 2.41 -10.78
C ASP A 316 -2.27 2.82 -11.63
N LYS A 317 -2.30 4.06 -12.13
CA LYS A 317 -3.39 4.59 -12.96
C LYS A 317 -3.18 4.40 -14.46
N MET A 318 -1.94 4.43 -14.93
CA MET A 318 -1.63 4.27 -16.34
C MET A 318 -2.06 2.88 -16.82
N HIS A 319 -2.87 2.85 -17.87
CA HIS A 319 -3.39 1.63 -18.48
C HIS A 319 -3.63 1.89 -19.96
N SER A 320 -3.26 0.93 -20.80
CA SER A 320 -3.45 0.97 -22.24
C SER A 320 -3.71 -0.44 -22.74
N ARG A 321 -4.54 -0.56 -23.76
CA ARG A 321 -4.92 -1.83 -24.38
C ARG A 321 -4.97 -1.65 -25.89
N SER A 322 -4.41 -2.61 -26.61
CA SER A 322 -4.69 -2.82 -28.04
C SER A 322 -5.80 -3.87 -28.19
N ILE A 323 -5.46 -5.14 -27.97
CA ILE A 323 -6.39 -6.29 -27.98
C ILE A 323 -6.22 -7.04 -26.66
N GLY A 324 -7.29 -7.69 -26.20
CA GLY A 324 -7.29 -8.39 -24.93
C GLY A 324 -8.46 -9.35 -24.80
N PRO A 325 -8.76 -9.83 -23.59
CA PRO A 325 -9.88 -10.72 -23.37
C PRO A 325 -11.23 -10.02 -23.56
N TYR A 326 -12.21 -10.81 -23.96
CA TYR A 326 -13.59 -10.39 -24.21
C TYR A 326 -14.55 -11.16 -23.31
N SER A 327 -15.70 -10.56 -23.03
CA SER A 327 -16.80 -11.20 -22.33
C SER A 327 -17.35 -12.36 -23.15
N LEU A 328 -17.67 -13.48 -22.49
CA LEU A 328 -18.27 -14.63 -23.16
C LEU A 328 -19.69 -14.36 -23.64
N ILE A 329 -20.42 -13.49 -22.93
CA ILE A 329 -21.84 -13.21 -23.19
C ILE A 329 -21.97 -12.12 -24.24
N THR A 330 -21.46 -10.93 -23.94
CA THR A 330 -21.66 -9.74 -24.78
C THR A 330 -20.58 -9.55 -25.83
N GLN A 331 -19.53 -10.38 -25.84
CA GLN A 331 -18.36 -10.24 -26.71
C GLN A 331 -17.62 -8.89 -26.61
N GLN A 332 -17.95 -8.05 -25.62
CA GLN A 332 -17.28 -6.77 -25.38
C GLN A 332 -15.93 -6.94 -24.67
N PRO A 333 -14.99 -6.00 -24.86
CA PRO A 333 -13.77 -5.94 -24.06
C PRO A 333 -14.07 -6.02 -22.56
N LEU A 334 -13.35 -6.85 -21.81
CA LEU A 334 -13.49 -6.90 -20.35
C LEU A 334 -13.22 -5.53 -19.70
N GLY A 335 -13.72 -5.31 -18.48
CA GLY A 335 -13.51 -4.07 -17.73
C GLY A 335 -12.30 -4.13 -16.79
N GLY A 336 -11.63 -2.99 -16.60
CA GLY A 336 -10.64 -2.80 -15.55
C GLY A 336 -9.22 -3.28 -15.88
N LYS A 337 -8.23 -2.61 -15.29
CA LYS A 337 -6.80 -2.82 -15.54
C LYS A 337 -6.32 -4.25 -15.26
N ALA A 338 -6.84 -4.88 -14.20
CA ALA A 338 -6.42 -6.22 -13.79
C ALA A 338 -6.75 -7.31 -14.83
N GLN A 339 -7.81 -7.10 -15.62
CA GLN A 339 -8.24 -8.01 -16.68
C GLN A 339 -7.75 -7.56 -18.06
N PHE A 340 -6.81 -6.60 -18.11
CA PHE A 340 -6.39 -5.95 -19.34
C PHE A 340 -7.59 -5.37 -20.13
N GLY A 341 -8.49 -4.71 -19.39
CA GLY A 341 -9.78 -4.26 -19.88
C GLY A 341 -9.75 -3.06 -20.81
N GLY A 342 -10.84 -2.83 -21.55
CA GLY A 342 -11.05 -1.63 -22.37
C GLY A 342 -11.48 -0.42 -21.55
N GLN A 343 -11.37 0.77 -22.13
CA GLN A 343 -12.00 1.97 -21.58
C GLN A 343 -13.49 1.95 -21.89
N ARG A 344 -14.33 2.31 -20.93
CA ARG A 344 -15.76 2.47 -21.17
C ARG A 344 -15.98 3.73 -22.01
N PHE A 345 -16.60 3.55 -23.16
CA PHE A 345 -17.16 4.62 -23.97
C PHE A 345 -18.67 4.67 -23.70
N GLY A 346 -19.12 5.73 -23.03
CA GLY A 346 -20.49 5.85 -22.55
C GLY A 346 -21.37 6.67 -23.48
N GLU A 347 -22.62 6.82 -23.07
CA GLU A 347 -23.65 7.57 -23.80
C GLU A 347 -23.27 9.04 -24.00
N MET A 348 -22.71 9.70 -22.99
CA MET A 348 -22.28 11.10 -23.11
C MET A 348 -21.16 11.29 -24.13
N GLU A 349 -20.23 10.32 -24.24
CA GLU A 349 -19.19 10.37 -25.25
C GLU A 349 -19.73 10.09 -26.66
N VAL A 350 -20.78 9.26 -26.79
CA VAL A 350 -21.51 9.05 -28.06
C VAL A 350 -22.15 10.37 -28.52
N TRP A 351 -22.92 11.05 -27.66
CA TRP A 351 -23.54 12.34 -27.98
C TRP A 351 -22.53 13.39 -28.41
N ALA A 352 -21.34 13.39 -27.78
CA ALA A 352 -20.27 14.28 -28.18
C ALA A 352 -19.84 14.02 -29.64
N LEU A 353 -19.64 12.76 -30.04
CA LEU A 353 -19.28 12.43 -31.43
C LEU A 353 -20.41 12.70 -32.43
N GLU A 354 -21.66 12.47 -32.03
CA GLU A 354 -22.84 12.81 -32.84
C GLU A 354 -22.92 14.31 -33.11
N ALA A 355 -22.69 15.14 -32.08
CA ALA A 355 -22.68 16.60 -32.21
C ALA A 355 -21.59 17.11 -33.16
N TYR A 356 -20.45 16.42 -33.26
CA TYR A 356 -19.41 16.70 -34.26
C TYR A 356 -19.72 16.16 -35.65
N GLY A 357 -20.75 15.33 -35.81
CA GLY A 357 -21.04 14.62 -37.06
C GLY A 357 -20.00 13.54 -37.41
N ALA A 358 -19.27 13.02 -36.41
CA ALA A 358 -18.19 12.06 -36.60
C ALA A 358 -18.71 10.61 -36.75
N SER A 359 -19.56 10.38 -37.77
CA SER A 359 -20.27 9.11 -37.97
C SER A 359 -19.34 7.91 -38.13
N SER A 360 -18.30 8.00 -38.95
CA SER A 360 -17.34 6.90 -39.16
C SER A 360 -16.57 6.55 -37.88
N THR A 361 -16.17 7.55 -37.09
CA THR A 361 -15.46 7.34 -35.82
C THR A 361 -16.38 6.67 -34.80
N LEU A 362 -17.62 7.12 -34.70
CA LEU A 362 -18.61 6.54 -33.81
C LEU A 362 -18.93 5.09 -34.21
N GLN A 363 -19.14 4.84 -35.50
CA GLN A 363 -19.40 3.51 -36.04
C GLN A 363 -18.25 2.56 -35.68
N GLU A 364 -17.00 2.95 -35.92
CA GLU A 364 -15.82 2.13 -35.61
C GLU A 364 -15.70 1.80 -34.11
N ILE A 365 -15.95 2.78 -33.24
CA ILE A 365 -15.87 2.61 -31.77
C ILE A 365 -16.93 1.64 -31.26
N LEU A 366 -18.16 1.74 -31.75
CA LEU A 366 -19.29 0.92 -31.29
C LEU A 366 -19.32 -0.47 -31.92
N THR A 367 -18.61 -0.72 -33.02
CA THR A 367 -18.62 -2.00 -33.75
C THR A 367 -17.27 -2.72 -33.65
N VAL A 368 -16.35 -2.47 -34.60
CA VAL A 368 -15.10 -3.22 -34.79
C VAL A 368 -14.10 -3.07 -33.64
N LYS A 369 -14.18 -2.00 -32.85
CA LYS A 369 -13.39 -1.84 -31.62
C LYS A 369 -14.03 -2.48 -30.37
N SER A 370 -15.30 -2.90 -30.46
CA SER A 370 -16.08 -3.41 -29.36
C SER A 370 -16.48 -4.87 -29.59
N ASP A 371 -17.70 -5.11 -30.09
CA ASP A 371 -18.41 -6.39 -30.05
C ASP A 371 -18.79 -6.95 -31.43
N ASP A 372 -18.34 -6.35 -32.53
CA ASP A 372 -18.34 -7.02 -33.83
C ASP A 372 -17.20 -8.06 -33.87
N VAL A 373 -17.57 -9.34 -33.67
CA VAL A 373 -16.62 -10.45 -33.53
C VAL A 373 -15.82 -10.71 -34.80
N LEU A 374 -16.47 -10.63 -35.97
CA LEU A 374 -15.83 -10.90 -37.25
C LEU A 374 -15.11 -9.64 -37.76
N GLY A 375 -15.75 -8.48 -37.64
CA GLY A 375 -15.19 -7.21 -38.07
C GLY A 375 -13.92 -6.85 -37.32
N ARG A 376 -13.83 -7.09 -36.01
CA ARG A 376 -12.60 -6.83 -35.25
C ARG A 376 -11.41 -7.67 -35.70
N ALA A 377 -11.63 -8.94 -36.06
CA ALA A 377 -10.56 -9.83 -36.51
C ALA A 377 -10.04 -9.41 -37.89
N LYS A 378 -10.96 -9.14 -38.84
CA LYS A 378 -10.62 -8.63 -40.17
C LYS A 378 -9.96 -7.26 -40.11
N THR A 379 -10.43 -6.38 -39.23
CA THR A 379 -9.85 -5.05 -39.00
C THR A 379 -8.39 -5.18 -38.55
N TYR A 380 -8.10 -6.06 -37.59
CA TYR A 380 -6.72 -6.29 -37.16
C TYR A 380 -5.83 -6.81 -38.30
N GLU A 381 -6.33 -7.79 -39.07
CA GLU A 381 -5.60 -8.32 -40.22
C GLU A 381 -5.32 -7.24 -41.28
N SER A 382 -6.30 -6.41 -41.58
CA SER A 382 -6.19 -5.30 -42.55
C SER A 382 -5.16 -4.27 -42.08
N ILE A 383 -5.15 -3.91 -40.79
CA ILE A 383 -4.15 -3.01 -40.20
C ILE A 383 -2.74 -3.58 -40.34
N VAL A 384 -2.55 -4.89 -40.09
CA VAL A 384 -1.24 -5.55 -40.19
C VAL A 384 -0.76 -5.62 -41.65
N LYS A 385 -1.67 -5.83 -42.60
CA LYS A 385 -1.36 -5.87 -44.03
C LYS A 385 -1.24 -4.49 -44.69
N GLY A 386 -1.72 -3.43 -44.02
CA GLY A 386 -1.82 -2.09 -44.61
C GLY A 386 -2.94 -1.95 -45.65
N GLU A 387 -3.98 -2.79 -45.55
CA GLU A 387 -5.15 -2.78 -46.42
C GLU A 387 -6.24 -1.83 -45.88
N SER A 388 -7.23 -1.50 -46.72
CA SER A 388 -8.39 -0.71 -46.30
C SER A 388 -9.21 -1.43 -45.24
N LEU A 389 -9.77 -0.67 -44.30
CA LEU A 389 -10.64 -1.21 -43.25
C LEU A 389 -11.89 -1.85 -43.86
N PRO A 390 -12.33 -3.00 -43.34
CA PRO A 390 -13.57 -3.65 -43.80
C PRO A 390 -14.80 -2.89 -43.30
N ASP A 391 -15.93 -3.08 -43.99
CA ASP A 391 -17.22 -2.56 -43.53
C ASP A 391 -17.64 -3.24 -42.20
N PRO A 392 -18.11 -2.46 -41.21
CA PRO A 392 -18.58 -3.01 -39.94
C PRO A 392 -19.83 -3.88 -40.09
N GLY A 393 -19.88 -4.97 -39.31
CA GLY A 393 -21.05 -5.83 -39.17
C GLY A 393 -22.00 -5.39 -38.05
N LEU A 394 -22.97 -6.27 -37.77
CA LEU A 394 -23.91 -6.08 -36.65
C LEU A 394 -23.21 -6.33 -35.30
N PRO A 395 -23.38 -5.42 -34.31
CA PRO A 395 -22.90 -5.63 -32.95
C PRO A 395 -23.51 -6.88 -32.29
N GLU A 396 -22.69 -7.64 -31.56
CA GLU A 396 -23.20 -8.81 -30.83
C GLU A 396 -24.17 -8.42 -29.71
N SER A 397 -24.02 -7.24 -29.10
CA SER A 397 -25.01 -6.74 -28.12
C SER A 397 -26.42 -6.63 -28.71
N PHE A 398 -26.54 -6.23 -29.97
CA PHE A 398 -27.82 -6.16 -30.66
C PHE A 398 -28.38 -7.56 -30.96
N ASN A 399 -27.52 -8.51 -31.36
CA ASN A 399 -27.91 -9.91 -31.51
C ASN A 399 -28.42 -10.49 -30.19
N VAL A 400 -27.73 -10.25 -29.07
CA VAL A 400 -28.15 -10.71 -27.74
C VAL A 400 -29.52 -10.13 -27.40
N LEU A 401 -29.74 -8.83 -27.61
CA LEU A 401 -31.03 -8.19 -27.39
C LEU A 401 -32.16 -8.87 -28.20
N MET A 402 -31.91 -9.14 -29.48
CA MET A 402 -32.90 -9.84 -30.33
C MET A 402 -33.24 -11.23 -29.78
N HIS A 403 -32.25 -11.99 -29.31
CA HIS A 403 -32.46 -13.31 -28.73
C HIS A 403 -33.19 -13.25 -27.39
N GLU A 404 -32.88 -12.26 -26.55
CA GLU A 404 -33.57 -12.04 -25.27
C GLU A 404 -35.05 -11.71 -25.50
N LEU A 405 -35.37 -10.84 -26.46
CA LEU A 405 -36.76 -10.51 -26.80
C LEU A 405 -37.50 -11.69 -27.41
N LYS A 406 -36.85 -12.49 -28.27
CA LYS A 406 -37.42 -13.76 -28.78
C LYS A 406 -37.67 -14.77 -27.68
N GLY A 407 -36.83 -14.79 -26.63
CA GLY A 407 -37.02 -15.60 -25.43
C GLY A 407 -38.31 -15.26 -24.67
N LEU A 408 -38.86 -14.06 -24.84
CA LEU A 408 -40.17 -13.66 -24.29
C LEU A 408 -41.36 -14.10 -25.15
N GLY A 409 -41.13 -14.77 -26.29
CA GLY A 409 -42.16 -15.15 -27.24
C GLY A 409 -42.53 -14.06 -28.25
N LEU A 410 -41.72 -13.00 -28.38
CA LEU A 410 -41.89 -11.97 -29.40
C LEU A 410 -41.21 -12.38 -30.72
N ASP A 411 -41.90 -12.29 -31.85
CA ASP A 411 -41.29 -12.48 -33.18
C ASP A 411 -40.69 -11.17 -33.68
N ILE A 412 -39.37 -11.06 -33.63
CA ILE A 412 -38.62 -9.88 -34.09
C ILE A 412 -37.75 -10.28 -35.28
N ARG A 413 -37.89 -9.55 -36.38
CA ARG A 413 -37.16 -9.75 -37.62
C ARG A 413 -36.56 -8.42 -38.08
N LEU A 414 -35.39 -8.50 -38.71
CA LEU A 414 -34.82 -7.38 -39.45
C LEU A 414 -35.44 -7.42 -40.85
N GLU A 415 -36.14 -6.35 -41.22
CA GLU A 415 -36.57 -6.14 -42.60
C GLU A 415 -35.45 -5.40 -43.35
N GLU A 416 -35.22 -5.79 -44.60
CA GLU A 416 -34.21 -5.18 -45.49
C GLU A 416 -34.61 -3.79 -45.99
#